data_AF-A0A945BI28-F1
#
_entry.id   AF-A0A945BI28-F1
#
_cell.length_a   1.000
_cell.length_b   1.000
_cell.length_c   1.000
_cell.angle_alpha   90.00
_cell.angle_beta   90.00
_cell.angle_gamma   90.00
#
_symmetry.space_group_name_H-M   'P 1'
#
loop_
_entity.id
_entity.type
_entity.pdbx_description
1 polymer ?
#
loop_
_entity_poly.entity_id
_entity_poly.type
_entity_poly.pdbx_seq_one_letter_code
_entity_poly.pdbx_strand_id
1 'polypeptide(L)'
;MSDEYFNHDGEGSSFFSLILLAVFLLGGFVVARVYEPGQAIGADAAKARLAKREKIEAASASKLAGIEEAITEIAGLSKDESSEKLIERSIAKDGKYEAPKNLTDPALIAKGKVLFMTKTCFTCHSVDPSMPAPAGMALKAPQFIGDFWGKEREVHIGYQGPIKKVLMNEEYFIESVINPMAKVVKGALAPMVLAPGLVNNEEVLALMAYVKSHSK
;
A
#
# COMPACT_ATOMS: atom_id res chain seq x y z
N MET A 1 -26.08 -77.31 -55.39
CA MET A 1 -26.45 -77.86 -54.08
C MET A 1 -25.56 -77.18 -53.05
N SER A 2 -26.01 -76.29 -52.18
CA SER A 2 -27.31 -75.65 -51.99
C SER A 2 -27.08 -74.42 -51.11
N ASP A 3 -27.90 -73.41 -51.33
CA ASP A 3 -27.97 -72.14 -50.63
C ASP A 3 -28.53 -72.33 -49.21
N GLU A 4 -27.68 -72.46 -48.20
CA GLU A 4 -28.16 -72.68 -46.81
C GLU A 4 -27.35 -71.92 -45.73
N TYR A 5 -26.73 -70.79 -46.10
CA TYR A 5 -26.04 -69.91 -45.12
C TYR A 5 -26.68 -68.52 -44.97
N PHE A 6 -27.93 -68.40 -45.42
CA PHE A 6 -28.78 -67.23 -45.19
C PHE A 6 -30.08 -67.75 -44.59
N ASN A 7 -30.18 -67.77 -43.25
CA ASN A 7 -31.45 -67.67 -42.50
C ASN A 7 -31.19 -67.90 -41.01
N HIS A 8 -30.61 -66.90 -40.35
CA HIS A 8 -30.87 -66.66 -38.92
C HIS A 8 -31.02 -65.15 -38.64
N ASP A 9 -31.64 -64.44 -39.60
CA ASP A 9 -32.17 -63.11 -39.40
C ASP A 9 -33.66 -63.24 -39.03
N GLY A 10 -34.02 -62.85 -37.80
CA GLY A 10 -35.45 -62.72 -37.47
C GLY A 10 -35.72 -62.25 -36.05
N GLU A 11 -35.11 -62.89 -35.04
CA GLU A 11 -35.59 -62.71 -33.66
C GLU A 11 -34.66 -61.85 -32.78
N GLY A 12 -33.37 -61.79 -33.09
CA GLY A 12 -32.39 -61.00 -32.30
C GLY A 12 -32.40 -59.50 -32.60
N SER A 13 -32.75 -59.09 -33.82
CA SER A 13 -32.62 -57.67 -34.25
C SER A 13 -33.78 -56.79 -33.78
N SER A 14 -35.01 -57.34 -33.72
CA SER A 14 -36.20 -56.64 -33.21
C SER A 14 -36.06 -56.31 -31.72
N PHE A 15 -35.60 -57.27 -30.92
CA PHE A 15 -35.45 -57.11 -29.47
C PHE A 15 -34.35 -56.10 -29.12
N PHE A 16 -33.21 -56.15 -29.84
CA PHE A 16 -32.12 -55.19 -29.66
C PHE A 16 -32.50 -53.77 -30.12
N SER A 17 -33.29 -53.65 -31.20
CA SER A 17 -33.77 -52.37 -31.71
C SER A 17 -34.81 -51.74 -30.76
N LEU A 18 -35.67 -52.55 -30.15
CA LEU A 18 -36.61 -52.09 -29.10
C LEU A 18 -35.88 -51.62 -27.84
N ILE A 19 -34.83 -52.33 -27.41
CA ILE A 19 -34.01 -51.91 -26.27
C ILE A 19 -33.30 -50.60 -26.57
N LEU A 20 -32.70 -50.45 -27.76
CA LEU A 20 -32.06 -49.19 -28.16
C LEU A 20 -33.06 -48.03 -28.24
N LEU A 21 -34.26 -48.26 -28.79
CA LEU A 21 -35.30 -47.23 -28.84
C LEU A 21 -35.78 -46.85 -27.43
N ALA A 22 -35.93 -47.81 -26.52
CA ALA A 22 -36.26 -47.54 -25.12
C ALA A 22 -35.16 -46.74 -24.40
N VAL A 23 -33.89 -47.05 -24.66
CA VAL A 23 -32.73 -46.30 -24.11
C VAL A 23 -32.69 -44.88 -24.67
N PHE A 24 -32.97 -44.68 -25.97
CA PHE A 24 -33.04 -43.35 -26.57
C PHE A 24 -34.23 -42.53 -26.05
N LEU A 25 -35.40 -43.16 -25.85
CA LEU A 25 -36.57 -42.48 -25.30
C LEU A 25 -36.38 -42.13 -23.81
N LEU A 26 -35.79 -43.02 -23.02
CA LEU A 26 -35.45 -42.74 -21.62
C LEU A 26 -34.33 -41.69 -21.51
N GLY A 27 -33.30 -41.76 -22.36
CA GLY A 27 -32.24 -40.76 -22.44
C GLY A 27 -32.75 -39.38 -22.86
N GLY A 28 -33.64 -39.33 -23.85
CA GLY A 28 -34.31 -38.10 -24.28
C GLY A 28 -35.23 -37.52 -23.20
N PHE A 29 -35.93 -38.37 -22.44
CA PHE A 29 -36.77 -37.93 -21.33
C PHE A 29 -35.95 -37.38 -20.15
N VAL A 30 -34.79 -37.96 -19.84
CA VAL A 30 -33.86 -37.43 -18.83
C VAL A 30 -33.27 -36.09 -19.27
N VAL A 31 -32.87 -35.95 -20.54
CA VAL A 31 -32.39 -34.67 -21.07
C VAL A 31 -33.50 -33.60 -21.06
N ALA A 32 -34.75 -33.97 -21.40
CA ALA A 32 -35.88 -33.05 -21.36
C ALA A 32 -36.33 -32.66 -19.94
N ARG A 33 -36.16 -33.55 -18.93
CA ARG A 33 -36.43 -33.25 -17.51
C ARG A 33 -35.33 -32.44 -16.83
N VAL A 34 -34.10 -32.49 -17.35
CA VAL A 34 -32.94 -31.72 -16.83
C VAL A 34 -32.75 -30.41 -17.60
N TYR A 35 -33.35 -30.25 -18.78
CA TYR A 35 -33.40 -28.97 -19.49
C TYR A 35 -34.46 -28.05 -18.87
N GLU A 36 -34.14 -27.51 -17.70
CA GLU A 36 -34.72 -26.24 -17.29
C GLU A 36 -34.09 -25.13 -18.15
N PRO A 37 -34.86 -24.35 -18.94
CA PRO A 37 -34.30 -23.18 -19.59
C PRO A 37 -33.75 -22.27 -18.48
N GLY A 38 -32.44 -22.07 -18.50
CA GLY A 38 -31.65 -21.49 -17.41
C GLY A 38 -32.42 -20.40 -16.66
N GLN A 39 -32.96 -20.77 -15.50
CA GLN A 39 -33.54 -19.84 -14.56
C GLN A 39 -32.49 -18.78 -14.31
N ALA A 40 -32.86 -17.49 -14.38
CA ALA A 40 -31.94 -16.35 -14.30
C ALA A 40 -31.37 -16.16 -12.88
N ILE A 41 -30.84 -17.23 -12.28
CA ILE A 41 -30.24 -17.28 -10.97
C ILE A 41 -28.96 -16.46 -11.05
N GLY A 42 -29.07 -15.21 -10.60
CA GLY A 42 -27.97 -14.26 -10.56
C GLY A 42 -28.13 -13.04 -11.46
N ALA A 43 -29.17 -12.94 -12.30
CA ALA A 43 -29.40 -11.72 -13.10
C ALA A 43 -29.72 -10.51 -12.20
N ASP A 44 -30.58 -10.69 -11.19
CA ASP A 44 -30.88 -9.65 -10.21
C ASP A 44 -29.67 -9.33 -9.33
N ALA A 45 -28.91 -10.37 -8.96
CA ALA A 45 -27.68 -10.20 -8.19
C ALA A 45 -26.55 -9.54 -9.02
N ALA A 46 -26.52 -9.74 -10.34
CA ALA A 46 -25.61 -9.08 -11.26
C ALA A 46 -26.01 -7.62 -11.45
N LYS A 47 -27.30 -7.32 -11.61
CA LYS A 47 -27.84 -5.97 -11.68
C LYS A 47 -27.57 -5.17 -10.39
N ALA A 48 -27.72 -5.81 -9.23
CA ALA A 48 -27.36 -5.21 -7.93
C ALA A 48 -25.85 -4.94 -7.80
N ARG A 49 -24.99 -5.84 -8.30
CA ARG A 49 -23.53 -5.64 -8.32
C ARG A 49 -23.11 -4.52 -9.29
N LEU A 50 -23.75 -4.41 -10.45
CA LEU A 50 -23.52 -3.34 -11.43
C LEU A 50 -23.95 -1.98 -10.86
N ALA A 51 -25.16 -1.88 -10.30
CA ALA A 51 -25.62 -0.64 -9.67
C ALA A 51 -24.74 -0.22 -8.48
N LYS A 52 -24.17 -1.18 -7.74
CA LYS A 52 -23.18 -0.89 -6.68
C LYS A 52 -21.86 -0.40 -7.27
N ARG A 53 -21.39 -0.98 -8.37
CA ARG A 53 -20.17 -0.55 -9.07
C ARG A 53 -20.33 0.85 -9.66
N GLU A 54 -21.43 1.16 -10.32
CA GLU A 54 -21.71 2.49 -10.87
C GLU A 54 -21.77 3.57 -9.77
N LYS A 55 -22.36 3.25 -8.61
CA LYS A 55 -22.34 4.17 -7.46
C LYS A 55 -20.94 4.38 -6.90
N ILE A 56 -20.11 3.33 -6.87
CA ILE A 56 -18.71 3.43 -6.44
C ILE A 56 -17.91 4.23 -7.46
N GLU A 57 -18.11 4.01 -8.76
CA GLU A 57 -17.43 4.73 -9.84
C GLU A 57 -17.84 6.20 -9.90
N ALA A 58 -19.12 6.54 -9.72
CA ALA A 58 -19.58 7.92 -9.64
C ALA A 58 -19.05 8.64 -8.38
N ALA A 59 -19.00 7.92 -7.24
CA ALA A 59 -18.41 8.44 -6.01
C ALA A 59 -16.88 8.58 -6.10
N SER A 60 -16.19 7.70 -6.85
CA SER A 60 -14.76 7.83 -7.09
C SER A 60 -14.45 8.89 -8.14
N ALA A 61 -15.28 9.04 -9.18
CA ALA A 61 -15.10 10.05 -10.22
C ALA A 61 -15.28 11.47 -9.67
N SER A 62 -16.29 11.69 -8.81
CA SER A 62 -16.46 12.98 -8.12
C SER A 62 -15.33 13.28 -7.13
N LYS A 63 -14.82 12.26 -6.42
CA LYS A 63 -13.64 12.41 -5.57
C LYS A 63 -12.35 12.65 -6.36
N LEU A 64 -12.18 11.97 -7.49
CA LEU A 64 -11.03 12.11 -8.38
C LEU A 64 -11.03 13.46 -9.08
N ALA A 65 -12.18 13.97 -9.52
CA ALA A 65 -12.30 15.31 -10.09
C ALA A 65 -11.88 16.40 -9.08
N GLY A 66 -12.32 16.30 -7.82
CA GLY A 66 -11.87 17.23 -6.77
C GLY A 66 -10.40 17.08 -6.38
N ILE A 67 -9.79 15.91 -6.65
CA ILE A 67 -8.36 15.66 -6.44
C ILE A 67 -7.56 16.19 -7.65
N GLU A 68 -8.02 16.01 -8.88
CA GLU A 68 -7.39 16.53 -10.11
C GLU A 68 -7.38 18.05 -10.15
N GLU A 69 -8.47 18.70 -9.75
CA GLU A 69 -8.56 20.15 -9.64
C GLU A 69 -7.56 20.68 -8.59
N ALA A 70 -7.44 19.99 -7.45
CA ALA A 70 -6.46 20.32 -6.40
C ALA A 70 -5.00 20.04 -6.84
N ILE A 71 -4.75 18.99 -7.62
CA ILE A 71 -3.41 18.68 -8.15
C ILE A 71 -3.01 19.72 -9.20
N THR A 72 -3.94 20.19 -10.02
CA THR A 72 -3.66 21.20 -11.05
C THR A 72 -3.37 22.56 -10.43
N GLU A 73 -4.04 22.91 -9.34
CA GLU A 73 -3.76 24.11 -8.53
C GLU A 73 -2.38 24.03 -7.84
N ILE A 74 -2.01 22.86 -7.31
CA ILE A 74 -0.71 22.61 -6.67
C ILE A 74 0.44 22.57 -7.68
N ALA A 75 0.21 22.05 -8.88
CA ALA A 75 1.21 21.96 -9.94
C ALA A 75 1.65 23.32 -10.50
N GLY A 76 0.85 24.38 -10.29
CA GLY A 76 1.17 25.75 -10.65
C GLY A 76 1.99 26.53 -9.61
N LEU A 77 2.24 25.95 -8.43
CA LEU A 77 2.90 26.62 -7.31
C LEU A 77 4.34 26.11 -7.12
N SER A 78 5.21 26.97 -6.60
CA SER A 78 6.55 26.55 -6.19
C SER A 78 6.48 25.47 -5.08
N LYS A 79 7.47 24.58 -4.99
CA LYS A 79 7.52 23.49 -3.97
C LYS A 79 7.34 23.98 -2.54
N ASP A 80 7.69 25.24 -2.31
CA ASP A 80 7.72 25.88 -1.02
C ASP A 80 6.31 26.43 -0.68
N GLU A 81 5.63 27.08 -1.64
CA GLU A 81 4.24 27.54 -1.52
C GLU A 81 3.21 26.40 -1.49
N SER A 82 3.46 25.30 -2.21
CA SER A 82 2.57 24.13 -2.18
C SER A 82 2.57 23.45 -0.82
N SER A 83 3.72 23.43 -0.14
CA SER A 83 3.85 22.89 1.21
C SER A 83 3.14 23.78 2.23
N GLU A 84 3.29 25.10 2.12
CA GLU A 84 2.59 26.07 2.99
C GLU A 84 1.07 26.04 2.78
N LYS A 85 0.59 26.00 1.53
CA LYS A 85 -0.86 25.91 1.26
C LYS A 85 -1.48 24.57 1.65
N LEU A 86 -0.71 23.47 1.62
CA LEU A 86 -1.16 22.18 2.13
C LEU A 86 -1.26 22.19 3.67
N ILE A 87 -0.34 22.90 4.33
CA ILE A 87 -0.40 23.15 5.77
C ILE A 87 -1.61 24.05 6.10
N GLU A 88 -1.84 25.15 5.36
CA GLU A 88 -3.01 26.01 5.53
C GLU A 88 -4.34 25.26 5.28
N ARG A 89 -4.42 24.43 4.24
CA ARG A 89 -5.61 23.60 3.98
C ARG A 89 -5.84 22.55 5.06
N SER A 90 -4.77 22.01 5.67
CA SER A 90 -4.86 21.10 6.81
C SER A 90 -5.34 21.81 8.09
N ILE A 91 -4.97 23.08 8.27
CA ILE A 91 -5.44 23.94 9.37
C ILE A 91 -6.92 24.33 9.18
N ALA A 92 -7.34 24.58 7.94
CA ALA A 92 -8.69 25.06 7.61
C ALA A 92 -9.78 23.98 7.68
N LYS A 93 -9.44 22.70 7.56
CA LYS A 93 -10.44 21.63 7.46
C LYS A 93 -11.07 21.26 8.81
N ASP A 94 -10.27 21.27 9.89
CA ASP A 94 -10.69 20.82 11.22
C ASP A 94 -10.30 21.79 12.36
N GLY A 95 -9.71 22.94 12.03
CA GLY A 95 -9.37 24.01 12.99
C GLY A 95 -8.28 23.66 14.01
N LYS A 96 -7.49 22.59 13.78
CA LYS A 96 -6.37 22.22 14.66
C LYS A 96 -5.17 21.69 13.89
N TYR A 97 -4.16 22.54 13.71
CA TYR A 97 -2.77 22.07 13.77
C TYR A 97 -2.29 22.30 15.21
N GLU A 98 -2.29 21.23 16.01
CA GLU A 98 -1.56 21.19 17.28
C GLU A 98 -0.21 20.52 16.97
N ALA A 99 0.91 21.19 17.31
CA ALA A 99 2.17 20.48 17.49
C ALA A 99 1.90 19.29 18.42
N PRO A 100 2.42 18.07 18.16
CA PRO A 100 2.02 16.89 18.91
C PRO A 100 2.29 17.07 20.41
N LYS A 101 1.24 17.41 21.16
CA LYS A 101 1.20 17.29 22.61
C LYS A 101 1.33 15.79 22.89
N ASN A 102 2.43 15.42 23.56
CA ASN A 102 2.89 14.06 23.85
C ASN A 102 3.73 13.34 22.77
N LEU A 103 4.85 13.91 22.31
CA LEU A 103 5.95 13.07 21.80
C LEU A 103 6.47 12.06 22.84
N THR A 104 6.12 12.26 24.11
CA THR A 104 6.41 11.38 25.24
C THR A 104 5.31 10.34 25.50
N ASP A 105 4.22 10.31 24.72
CA ASP A 105 3.17 9.29 24.87
C ASP A 105 3.73 7.89 24.55
N PRO A 106 3.66 6.94 25.49
CA PRO A 106 4.10 5.57 25.27
C PRO A 106 3.45 4.89 24.05
N ALA A 107 2.17 5.18 23.76
CA ALA A 107 1.48 4.59 22.61
C ALA A 107 2.04 5.12 21.29
N LEU A 108 2.32 6.42 21.21
CA LEU A 108 2.96 7.04 20.05
C LEU A 108 4.39 6.53 19.84
N ILE A 109 5.17 6.38 20.91
CA ILE A 109 6.52 5.81 20.88
C ILE A 109 6.47 4.35 20.39
N ALA A 110 5.51 3.55 20.87
CA ALA A 110 5.33 2.17 20.43
C ALA A 110 4.96 2.09 18.94
N LYS A 111 4.08 2.98 18.45
CA LYS A 111 3.77 3.11 17.02
C LYS A 111 5.03 3.46 16.22
N GLY A 112 5.83 4.41 16.71
CA GLY A 112 7.09 4.79 16.10
C GLY A 112 8.10 3.66 16.01
N LYS A 113 8.20 2.83 17.06
CA LYS A 113 9.03 1.61 17.05
C LYS A 113 8.61 0.65 15.94
N VAL A 114 7.31 0.38 15.81
CA VAL A 114 6.78 -0.49 14.74
C VAL A 114 7.15 0.08 13.38
N LEU A 115 6.90 1.38 13.15
CA LEU A 115 7.25 2.05 11.91
C LEU A 115 8.75 2.00 11.61
N PHE A 116 9.61 2.20 12.60
CA PHE A 116 11.07 2.14 12.45
C PHE A 116 11.54 0.77 11.95
N MET A 117 10.84 -0.29 12.36
CA MET A 117 11.09 -1.65 11.87
C MET A 117 10.48 -1.86 10.48
N THR A 118 9.19 -1.57 10.29
CA THR A 118 8.47 -1.88 9.05
C THR A 118 8.86 -1.01 7.87
N LYS A 119 9.32 0.22 8.12
CA LYS A 119 9.87 1.14 7.10
C LYS A 119 11.38 0.95 6.94
N THR A 120 11.95 -0.10 7.53
CA THR A 120 13.35 -0.53 7.38
C THR A 120 14.40 0.48 7.85
N CYS A 121 14.02 1.48 8.66
CA CYS A 121 14.95 2.46 9.24
C CYS A 121 16.07 1.78 10.05
N PHE A 122 15.74 0.68 10.73
CA PHE A 122 16.68 -0.12 11.53
C PHE A 122 17.85 -0.73 10.74
N THR A 123 17.73 -0.83 9.40
CA THR A 123 18.80 -1.37 8.56
C THR A 123 20.02 -0.46 8.52
N CYS A 124 19.82 0.86 8.63
CA CYS A 124 20.86 1.88 8.55
C CYS A 124 21.04 2.67 9.86
N HIS A 125 20.02 2.75 10.70
CA HIS A 125 20.07 3.51 11.94
C HIS A 125 19.92 2.58 13.13
N SER A 126 20.90 2.55 14.03
CA SER A 126 20.72 1.92 15.34
C SER A 126 20.21 2.93 16.35
N VAL A 127 19.38 2.43 17.27
CA VAL A 127 18.89 3.13 18.47
C VAL A 127 19.35 2.43 19.75
N ASP A 128 20.02 1.27 19.64
CA ASP A 128 20.47 0.45 20.76
C ASP A 128 21.90 -0.03 20.47
N PRO A 129 22.90 0.31 21.32
CA PRO A 129 24.27 -0.16 21.17
C PRO A 129 24.40 -1.69 21.00
N SER A 130 23.48 -2.45 21.57
CA SER A 130 23.45 -3.92 21.53
C SER A 130 22.93 -4.47 20.21
N MET A 131 22.26 -3.64 19.41
CA MET A 131 21.70 -3.98 18.10
C MET A 131 22.25 -3.00 17.05
N PRO A 132 23.53 -3.16 16.64
CA PRO A 132 24.11 -2.31 15.62
C PRO A 132 23.41 -2.51 14.27
N ALA A 133 23.40 -1.47 13.44
CA ALA A 133 22.93 -1.52 12.05
C ALA A 133 24.14 -1.66 11.11
N PRO A 134 24.53 -2.87 10.66
CA PRO A 134 25.81 -3.07 9.98
C PRO A 134 25.93 -2.29 8.66
N ALA A 135 24.84 -2.20 7.89
CA ALA A 135 24.81 -1.38 6.68
C ALA A 135 24.97 0.11 7.01
N GLY A 136 24.31 0.56 8.09
CA GLY A 136 24.46 1.90 8.63
C GLY A 136 25.91 2.25 9.01
N MET A 137 26.59 1.35 9.70
CA MET A 137 28.00 1.53 10.08
C MET A 137 28.90 1.61 8.86
N ALA A 138 28.69 0.74 7.86
CA ALA A 138 29.45 0.77 6.61
C ALA A 138 29.26 2.10 5.85
N LEU A 139 28.05 2.66 5.87
CA LEU A 139 27.71 3.93 5.22
C LEU A 139 28.01 5.17 6.08
N LYS A 140 28.49 4.99 7.33
CA LYS A 140 28.61 6.05 8.33
C LYS A 140 27.30 6.84 8.54
N ALA A 141 26.18 6.12 8.51
CA ALA A 141 24.87 6.66 8.83
C ALA A 141 24.82 7.10 10.31
N PRO A 142 24.08 8.17 10.64
CA PRO A 142 23.96 8.63 12.01
C PRO A 142 23.28 7.56 12.88
N GLN A 143 23.82 7.35 14.08
CA GLN A 143 23.23 6.50 15.10
C GLN A 143 22.40 7.36 16.06
N PHE A 144 21.31 6.81 16.57
CA PHE A 144 20.40 7.46 17.51
C PHE A 144 20.62 6.91 18.92
N ILE A 145 21.82 7.08 19.43
CA ILE A 145 22.29 6.52 20.71
C ILE A 145 22.92 7.64 21.53
N GLY A 146 22.57 7.73 22.82
CA GLY A 146 23.13 8.71 23.76
C GLY A 146 22.42 10.07 23.70
N ASP A 147 23.11 11.15 24.08
CA ASP A 147 22.55 12.51 24.09
C ASP A 147 22.75 13.20 22.73
N PHE A 148 21.74 13.11 21.85
CA PHE A 148 21.82 13.65 20.48
C PHE A 148 20.73 14.65 20.10
N TRP A 149 19.56 14.61 20.76
CA TRP A 149 18.46 15.51 20.45
C TRP A 149 18.75 16.92 20.98
N GLY A 150 18.43 17.95 20.21
CA GLY A 150 18.73 19.34 20.56
C GLY A 150 20.22 19.68 20.53
N LYS A 151 21.10 18.79 20.02
CA LYS A 151 22.52 19.08 19.83
C LYS A 151 22.80 19.64 18.46
N GLU A 152 23.83 20.47 18.37
CA GLU A 152 24.36 20.91 17.08
C GLU A 152 25.03 19.76 16.35
N ARG A 153 24.87 19.73 15.02
CA ARG A 153 25.57 18.81 14.13
C ARG A 153 25.96 19.50 12.84
N GLU A 154 27.06 19.02 12.26
CA GLU A 154 27.53 19.48 10.95
C GLU A 154 26.88 18.66 9.84
N VAL A 155 26.29 19.36 8.87
CA VAL A 155 25.64 18.76 7.70
C VAL A 155 26.13 19.44 6.42
N HIS A 156 26.24 18.69 5.35
CA HIS A 156 26.32 19.22 3.99
C HIS A 156 24.93 19.69 3.53
N ILE A 157 24.86 20.82 2.85
CA ILE A 157 23.66 21.23 2.09
C ILE A 157 23.69 20.49 0.76
N GLY A 158 22.79 19.53 0.57
CA GLY A 158 22.89 18.52 -0.48
C GLY A 158 23.88 17.39 -0.12
N TYR A 159 24.09 16.47 -1.05
CA TYR A 159 25.14 15.46 -0.92
C TYR A 159 26.50 16.05 -1.34
N GLN A 160 27.46 16.08 -0.40
CA GLN A 160 28.81 16.64 -0.58
C GLN A 160 28.87 18.16 -0.89
N GLY A 161 27.82 18.92 -0.57
CA GLY A 161 27.81 20.38 -0.70
C GLY A 161 28.51 21.12 0.46
N PRO A 162 28.29 22.45 0.61
CA PRO A 162 28.91 23.23 1.68
C PRO A 162 28.41 22.79 3.07
N ILE A 163 29.29 22.84 4.07
CA ILE A 163 28.96 22.44 5.44
C ILE A 163 28.26 23.59 6.19
N LYS A 164 27.19 23.27 6.90
CA LYS A 164 26.53 24.15 7.87
C LYS A 164 26.33 23.43 9.21
N LYS A 165 26.27 24.21 10.28
CA LYS A 165 25.81 23.73 11.59
C LYS A 165 24.30 23.85 11.66
N VAL A 166 23.64 22.80 12.11
CA VAL A 166 22.19 22.74 12.34
C VAL A 166 21.91 22.10 13.68
N LEU A 167 20.76 22.41 14.28
CA LEU A 167 20.30 21.77 15.51
C LEU A 167 19.53 20.50 15.17
N MET A 168 19.76 19.41 15.89
CA MET A 168 18.95 18.19 15.79
C MET A 168 17.60 18.39 16.50
N ASN A 169 16.72 19.18 15.87
CA ASN A 169 15.37 19.49 16.36
C ASN A 169 14.30 18.81 15.50
N GLU A 170 13.04 19.07 15.85
CA GLU A 170 11.85 18.53 15.20
C GLU A 170 11.81 18.90 13.71
N GLU A 171 12.08 20.15 13.37
CA GLU A 171 12.05 20.62 11.98
C GLU A 171 13.11 19.93 11.14
N TYR A 172 14.34 19.81 11.67
CA TYR A 172 15.44 19.11 11.00
C TYR A 172 15.15 17.62 10.84
N PHE A 173 14.55 16.97 11.85
CA PHE A 173 14.20 15.55 11.75
C PHE A 173 13.15 15.31 10.67
N ILE A 174 12.08 16.11 10.65
CA ILE A 174 11.01 15.99 9.65
C ILE A 174 11.57 16.20 8.24
N GLU A 175 12.37 17.25 8.03
CA GLU A 175 13.03 17.50 6.75
C GLU A 175 13.96 16.34 6.35
N SER A 176 14.72 15.79 7.30
CA SER A 176 15.63 14.66 7.04
C SER A 176 14.89 13.40 6.62
N VAL A 177 13.66 13.17 7.09
CA VAL A 177 12.85 12.01 6.69
C VAL A 177 12.13 12.26 5.38
N ILE A 178 11.56 13.45 5.17
CA ILE A 178 10.76 13.77 3.98
C ILE A 178 11.63 14.11 2.77
N ASN A 179 12.76 14.77 3.00
CA ASN A 179 13.71 15.20 1.97
C ASN A 179 15.16 14.86 2.37
N PRO A 180 15.51 13.56 2.44
CA PRO A 180 16.79 13.11 3.00
C PRO A 180 18.04 13.58 2.26
N MET A 181 17.88 14.03 1.02
CA MET A 181 18.97 14.57 0.20
C MET A 181 19.27 16.03 0.50
N ALA A 182 18.36 16.77 1.15
CA ALA A 182 18.52 18.21 1.39
C ALA A 182 19.68 18.52 2.33
N LYS A 183 19.85 17.71 3.39
CA LYS A 183 20.89 17.90 4.41
C LYS A 183 21.48 16.57 4.83
N VAL A 184 22.75 16.33 4.48
CA VAL A 184 23.44 15.06 4.74
C VAL A 184 24.48 15.26 5.83
N VAL A 185 24.45 14.45 6.88
CA VAL A 185 25.40 14.54 8.00
C VAL A 185 26.84 14.44 7.50
N LYS A 186 27.71 15.32 7.97
CA LYS A 186 29.13 15.32 7.62
C LYS A 186 29.76 13.96 7.91
N GLY A 187 30.47 13.41 6.94
CA GLY A 187 31.14 12.12 7.04
C GLY A 187 30.29 10.90 6.66
N ALA A 188 29.00 11.07 6.37
CA ALA A 188 28.20 10.01 5.74
C ALA A 188 28.73 9.70 4.34
N LEU A 189 28.89 8.42 4.02
CA LEU A 189 29.42 7.95 2.72
C LEU A 189 28.35 7.82 1.64
N ALA A 190 27.08 7.85 2.04
CA ALA A 190 25.95 7.90 1.14
C ALA A 190 24.82 8.69 1.81
N PRO A 191 24.01 9.42 1.03
CA PRO A 191 22.81 10.04 1.57
C PRO A 191 21.75 8.98 1.86
N MET A 192 20.82 9.30 2.76
CA MET A 192 19.64 8.44 2.97
C MET A 192 18.76 8.50 1.72
N VAL A 193 18.28 7.34 1.26
CA VAL A 193 17.37 7.23 0.12
C VAL A 193 16.09 6.59 0.61
N LEU A 194 15.01 7.37 0.60
CA LEU A 194 13.66 6.87 0.87
C LEU A 194 12.83 7.03 -0.40
N ALA A 195 11.99 6.02 -0.69
CA ALA A 195 11.05 6.14 -1.79
C ALA A 195 10.07 7.30 -1.52
N PRO A 196 9.74 8.14 -2.52
CA PRO A 196 8.77 9.22 -2.34
C PRO A 196 7.46 8.68 -1.76
N GLY A 197 6.97 9.32 -0.68
CA GLY A 197 5.74 8.91 -0.01
C GLY A 197 5.85 7.66 0.88
N LEU A 198 7.06 7.11 1.11
CA LEU A 198 7.26 5.98 2.02
C LEU A 198 6.82 6.30 3.46
N VAL A 199 7.01 7.55 3.89
CA VAL A 199 6.60 8.07 5.19
C VAL A 199 5.67 9.26 4.97
N ASN A 200 4.49 9.23 5.60
CA ASN A 200 3.55 10.35 5.59
C ASN A 200 3.69 11.25 6.85
N ASN A 201 2.95 12.36 6.86
CA ASN A 201 3.01 13.37 7.92
C ASN A 201 2.61 12.84 9.32
N GLU A 202 1.76 11.82 9.44
CA GLU A 202 1.43 11.24 10.74
C GLU A 202 2.48 10.23 11.20
N GLU A 203 3.01 9.44 10.25
CA GLU A 203 4.06 8.46 10.51
C GLU A 203 5.37 9.12 10.94
N VAL A 204 5.73 10.27 10.37
CA VAL A 204 6.95 10.99 10.76
C VAL A 204 6.90 11.46 12.22
N LEU A 205 5.72 11.83 12.75
CA LEU A 205 5.57 12.23 14.15
C LEU A 205 5.78 11.04 15.11
N ALA A 206 5.25 9.87 14.75
CA ALA A 206 5.47 8.66 15.53
C ALA A 206 6.93 8.21 15.48
N LEU A 207 7.57 8.23 14.31
CA LEU A 207 9.00 7.97 14.15
C LEU A 207 9.84 8.94 14.97
N MET A 208 9.50 10.22 14.96
CA MET A 208 10.16 11.26 15.73
C MET A 208 10.04 11.01 17.24
N ALA A 209 8.84 10.71 17.74
CA ALA A 209 8.62 10.37 19.14
C ALA A 209 9.50 9.19 19.58
N TYR A 210 9.55 8.14 18.77
CA TYR A 210 10.38 6.97 19.03
C TYR A 210 11.88 7.30 19.03
N VAL A 211 12.39 7.96 17.98
CA VAL A 211 13.81 8.33 17.90
C VAL A 211 14.19 9.25 19.06
N LYS A 212 13.39 10.30 19.32
CA LYS A 212 13.64 11.25 20.41
C LYS A 212 13.66 10.57 21.78
N SER A 213 12.86 9.52 22.00
CA SER A 213 12.85 8.76 23.26
C SER A 213 14.16 8.02 23.58
N HIS A 214 15.04 7.84 22.59
CA HIS A 214 16.37 7.26 22.77
C HIS A 214 17.45 8.31 23.08
N SER A 215 17.11 9.60 23.00
CA SER A 215 18.01 10.65 23.46
C SER A 215 17.95 10.76 24.98
N LYS A 216 19.07 10.53 25.66
CA LYS A 216 19.17 10.53 27.13
C LYS A 216 20.40 11.29 27.59
#